data_AF-A0A510HK96-F1
#
_entry.id   AF-A0A510HK96-F1
#
_cell.length_a   1.000
_cell.length_b   1.000
_cell.length_c   1.000
_cell.angle_alpha   90.00
_cell.angle_beta   90.00
_cell.angle_gamma   90.00
#
_symmetry.space_group_name_H-M   'P 1'
#
loop_
_entity.id
_entity.type
_entity.pdbx_description
1 polymer ?
#
loop_
_entity_poly.entity_id
_entity_poly.type
_entity_poly.pdbx_seq_one_letter_code
_entity_poly.pdbx_strand_id
1 'polypeptide(L)'
;MDNLSAHKGEMARALIEERGCELVFLPPYSPDFNPIEQAFSKLKALLRNAESRARGALIESMGAALGEITDQDAFGFFSHCGHWTSAQLL
;
A
#
# COMPACT_ATOMS: atom_id res chain seq x y z
N MET A 1 8.82 1.36 1.23
CA MET A 1 8.49 2.32 0.16
C MET A 1 9.17 1.91 -1.14
N ASP A 2 8.54 2.08 -2.30
CA ASP A 2 9.21 1.81 -3.57
C ASP A 2 10.32 2.84 -3.88
N ASN A 3 11.02 2.65 -5.00
CA ASN A 3 12.18 3.46 -5.38
C ASN A 3 11.86 4.68 -6.26
N LEU A 4 10.59 5.09 -6.40
CA LEU A 4 10.24 6.29 -7.16
C LEU A 4 11.07 7.49 -6.68
N SER A 5 11.59 8.32 -7.59
CA SER A 5 12.45 9.46 -7.24
C SER A 5 11.77 10.42 -6.26
N ALA A 6 10.45 10.61 -6.37
CA ALA A 6 9.64 11.41 -5.46
C ALA A 6 9.66 10.90 -4.00
N HIS A 7 9.94 9.61 -3.78
CA HIS A 7 10.01 9.00 -2.44
C HIS A 7 11.38 9.17 -1.76
N LYS A 8 12.39 9.66 -2.49
CA LYS A 8 13.78 9.75 -1.99
C LYS A 8 14.16 11.13 -1.46
N GLY A 9 13.19 12.03 -1.29
CA GLY A 9 13.44 13.36 -0.76
C GLY A 9 13.87 13.34 0.71
N GLU A 10 14.89 14.11 1.06
CA GLU A 10 15.40 14.21 2.43
C GLU A 10 14.32 14.67 3.42
N MET A 11 13.45 15.61 3.00
CA MET A 11 12.32 16.07 3.80
C MET A 11 11.33 14.96 4.14
N ALA A 12 11.06 14.04 3.20
CA ALA A 12 10.15 12.93 3.44
C ALA A 12 10.72 11.96 4.49
N ARG A 13 12.02 11.66 4.41
CA ARG A 13 12.73 10.86 5.43
C ARG A 13 12.64 11.52 6.80
N ALA A 14 13.00 12.80 6.89
CA ALA A 14 13.01 13.53 8.16
C ALA A 14 11.64 13.52 8.84
N LEU A 15 10.56 13.77 8.09
CA LEU A 15 9.19 13.78 8.62
C LEU A 15 8.72 12.40 9.09
N ILE A 16 9.17 11.31 8.44
CA ILE A 16 8.84 9.94 8.84
C ILE A 16 9.60 9.57 10.12
N GLU A 17 10.90 9.84 10.17
CA GLU A 17 11.77 9.50 11.29
C GLU A 17 11.47 10.35 12.53
N GLU A 18 11.03 11.60 12.37
CA GLU A 18 10.53 12.45 13.48
C GLU A 18 9.34 11.81 14.22
N ARG A 19 8.56 10.96 13.54
CA ARG A 19 7.45 10.20 14.14
C ARG A 19 7.87 8.87 14.77
N GLY A 20 9.17 8.58 14.83
CA GLY A 20 9.70 7.33 15.36
C GLY A 20 9.55 6.13 14.42
N CYS A 21 9.27 6.37 13.13
CA CYS A 21 9.20 5.34 12.11
C CYS A 21 10.53 5.20 11.37
N GLU A 22 10.83 4.00 10.87
CA GLU A 22 11.97 3.77 9.98
C GLU A 22 11.52 3.82 8.51
N LEU A 23 12.22 4.61 7.69
CA LEU A 23 12.00 4.61 6.24
C LEU A 23 12.84 3.50 5.56
N VAL A 24 12.17 2.38 5.28
CA VAL A 24 12.73 1.24 4.54
C VAL A 24 12.34 1.29 3.06
N PHE A 25 13.34 1.21 2.17
CA PHE A 25 13.12 1.09 0.73
C PHE A 25 13.14 -0.38 0.30
N LEU A 26 12.26 -0.73 -0.64
CA LEU A 26 12.26 -2.06 -1.23
C LEU A 26 13.48 -2.24 -2.15
N PRO A 27 13.95 -3.48 -2.42
CA PRO A 27 14.91 -3.71 -3.49
C PRO A 27 14.36 -3.21 -4.85
N PRO A 28 15.23 -2.74 -5.76
CA PRO A 28 14.79 -2.29 -7.07
C PRO A 28 14.02 -3.38 -7.83
N TYR A 29 12.96 -2.98 -8.54
CA TYR A 29 12.10 -3.87 -9.32
C TYR A 29 11.51 -5.05 -8.54
N SER A 30 11.23 -4.87 -7.23
CA SER A 30 10.61 -5.89 -6.38
C SER A 30 9.18 -5.52 -5.97
N PRO A 31 8.22 -5.46 -6.91
CA PRO A 31 6.82 -5.19 -6.59
C PRO A 31 6.22 -6.27 -5.70
N ASP A 32 6.74 -7.50 -5.75
CA ASP A 32 6.27 -8.63 -4.94
C ASP A 32 6.45 -8.41 -3.42
N PHE A 33 7.37 -7.50 -3.04
CA PHE A 33 7.58 -7.12 -1.64
C PHE A 33 6.77 -5.89 -1.22
N ASN A 34 5.90 -5.36 -2.09
CA ASN A 34 5.10 -4.17 -1.82
C ASN A 34 3.64 -4.51 -1.50
N PRO A 35 3.21 -4.48 -0.21
CA PRO A 35 1.86 -4.89 0.17
C PRO A 35 0.74 -4.05 -0.47
N ILE A 36 1.04 -2.80 -0.89
CA ILE A 36 0.04 -1.92 -1.51
C ILE A 36 -0.48 -2.48 -2.85
N GLU A 37 0.30 -3.33 -3.53
CA GLU A 37 -0.13 -3.93 -4.80
C GLU A 37 -1.34 -4.84 -4.62
N GLN A 38 -1.38 -5.60 -3.52
CA GLN A 38 -2.53 -6.46 -3.17
C GLN A 38 -3.75 -5.60 -2.79
N ALA A 39 -3.55 -4.54 -2.02
CA ALA A 39 -4.60 -3.58 -1.68
C ALA A 39 -5.19 -2.92 -2.94
N PHE A 40 -4.35 -2.47 -3.87
CA PHE A 40 -4.79 -1.90 -5.15
C PHE A 40 -5.47 -2.93 -6.05
N SER A 41 -5.07 -4.20 -6.01
CA SER A 41 -5.78 -5.25 -6.73
C SER A 41 -7.24 -5.39 -6.26
N LYS A 42 -7.45 -5.46 -4.93
CA LYS A 42 -8.80 -5.50 -4.31
C LYS A 42 -9.60 -4.23 -4.63
N LEU A 43 -9.00 -3.05 -4.43
CA LEU A 43 -9.64 -1.76 -4.70
C LEU A 43 -10.10 -1.67 -6.17
N LYS A 44 -9.22 -2.00 -7.13
CA LYS A 44 -9.56 -1.98 -8.55
C LYS A 44 -10.68 -2.96 -8.89
N ALA A 45 -10.76 -4.12 -8.23
CA ALA A 45 -11.86 -5.06 -8.44
C ALA A 45 -13.21 -4.47 -8.02
N LEU A 46 -13.26 -3.85 -6.84
CA LEU A 46 -14.47 -3.18 -6.33
C LEU A 46 -14.88 -2.01 -7.23
N LEU A 47 -13.92 -1.17 -7.64
CA LEU A 47 -14.18 -0.03 -8.52
C LEU A 47 -14.67 -0.45 -9.91
N ARG A 48 -14.15 -1.55 -10.46
CA ARG A 48 -14.65 -2.10 -11.74
C ARG A 48 -16.10 -2.55 -11.60
N ASN A 49 -16.47 -3.17 -10.48
CA ASN A 49 -17.83 -3.60 -10.21
C ASN A 49 -18.81 -2.44 -9.98
N ALA A 50 -18.33 -1.31 -9.44
CA ALA A 50 -19.15 -0.12 -9.23
C ALA A 50 -19.53 0.60 -10.54
N GLU A 51 -18.79 0.36 -11.62
CA GLU A 51 -19.05 0.90 -12.97
C GLU A 51 -19.26 2.42 -13.07
N SER A 52 -18.75 3.20 -12.11
CA SER A 52 -18.86 4.66 -12.08
C SER A 52 -18.33 5.31 -13.36
N ARG A 53 -19.14 6.20 -13.97
CA ARG A 53 -18.81 6.92 -15.22
C ARG A 53 -18.62 8.43 -15.05
N ALA A 54 -18.94 8.96 -13.87
CA ALA A 54 -18.73 10.36 -13.52
C ALA A 54 -17.59 10.49 -12.50
N ARG A 55 -16.78 11.56 -12.61
CA ARG A 55 -15.65 11.79 -11.70
C ARG A 55 -16.06 11.81 -10.23
N GLY A 56 -17.16 12.51 -9.90
CA GLY A 56 -17.67 12.55 -8.52
C GLY A 56 -18.06 11.16 -8.01
N ALA A 57 -18.83 10.42 -8.81
CA ALA A 57 -19.23 9.04 -8.47
C ALA A 57 -18.03 8.10 -8.32
N LEU A 58 -16.98 8.27 -9.14
CA LEU A 58 -15.74 7.48 -9.00
C LEU A 58 -15.04 7.79 -7.67
N ILE A 59 -14.95 9.06 -7.26
CA ILE A 59 -14.34 9.44 -5.98
C ILE A 59 -15.13 8.84 -4.80
N GLU A 60 -16.46 8.93 -4.82
CA GLU A 60 -17.31 8.30 -3.80
C GLU A 60 -17.12 6.77 -3.77
N SER A 61 -17.05 6.15 -4.94
CA SER A 61 -16.81 4.70 -5.08
C SER A 61 -15.42 4.31 -4.54
N MET A 62 -14.41 5.16 -4.69
CA MET A 62 -13.08 4.94 -4.11
C MET A 62 -13.14 5.00 -2.58
N GLY A 63 -13.87 5.95 -2.00
CA GLY A 63 -14.07 6.03 -0.56
C GLY A 63 -14.76 4.77 -0.01
N ALA A 64 -15.86 4.35 -0.64
CA ALA A 64 -16.56 3.12 -0.27
C ALA A 64 -15.65 1.89 -0.39
N ALA A 65 -14.92 1.74 -1.50
CA ALA A 65 -14.07 0.60 -1.73
C ALA A 65 -12.84 0.54 -0.81
N LEU A 66 -12.32 1.69 -0.36
CA LEU A 66 -11.31 1.73 0.71
C LEU A 66 -11.87 1.24 2.05
N GLY A 67 -13.14 1.53 2.34
CA GLY A 67 -13.84 1.05 3.54
C GLY A 67 -14.02 -0.47 3.60
N GLU A 68 -13.89 -1.17 2.47
CA GLU A 68 -13.96 -2.63 2.37
C GLU A 68 -12.62 -3.34 2.62
N ILE A 69 -11.53 -2.59 2.84
CA ILE A 69 -10.25 -3.17 3.25
C ILE A 69 -10.28 -3.37 4.77
N THR A 70 -10.32 -4.63 5.18
CA THR A 70 -10.36 -5.02 6.60
C THR A 70 -8.95 -5.19 7.18
N ASP A 71 -8.86 -5.24 8.51
CA ASP A 71 -7.62 -5.57 9.21
C ASP A 71 -7.07 -6.95 8.79
N GLN A 72 -7.95 -7.91 8.52
CA GLN A 72 -7.58 -9.24 8.06
C GLN A 72 -6.99 -9.21 6.65
N ASP A 73 -7.51 -8.36 5.77
CA ASP A 73 -6.92 -8.14 4.45
C ASP A 73 -5.54 -7.52 4.58
N ALA A 74 -5.40 -6.45 5.38
CA ALA A 74 -4.12 -5.78 5.59
C ALA A 74 -3.07 -6.75 6.14
N PHE A 75 -3.41 -7.53 7.15
CA PHE A 75 -2.53 -8.58 7.67
C PHE A 75 -2.12 -9.58 6.57
N GLY A 76 -3.08 -10.03 5.76
CA GLY A 76 -2.85 -10.93 4.64
C GLY A 76 -1.91 -10.35 3.58
N PHE A 77 -2.06 -9.07 3.23
CA PHE A 77 -1.23 -8.40 2.23
C PHE A 77 0.24 -8.34 2.64
N PHE A 78 0.51 -7.95 3.89
CA PHE A 78 1.89 -7.92 4.39
C PHE A 78 2.47 -9.33 4.57
N SER A 79 1.65 -10.29 5.02
CA SER A 79 2.07 -11.69 5.16
C SER A 79 2.46 -12.30 3.82
N HIS A 80 1.68 -12.03 2.77
CA HIS A 80 1.96 -12.46 1.41
C HIS A 80 3.30 -11.93 0.89
N CYS A 81 3.69 -10.71 1.28
CA CYS A 81 4.96 -10.09 0.93
C CYS A 81 6.14 -10.49 1.83
N GLY A 82 5.93 -11.33 2.85
CA GLY A 82 7.00 -11.82 3.73
C GLY A 82 7.42 -10.89 4.87
N HIS A 83 6.63 -9.86 5.21
CA HIS A 83 6.97 -8.91 6.28
C HIS A 83 6.69 -9.42 7.71
N TRP A 84 6.18 -10.65 7.86
CA TRP A 84 5.85 -11.25 9.15
C TRP A 84 6.39 -12.68 9.32
N THR A 85 7.21 -13.18 8.39
CA THR A 85 7.90 -14.46 8.60
C THR A 85 9.03 -14.24 9.60
N SER A 86 9.14 -15.14 10.58
CA SER A 86 10.15 -15.13 11.67
C SER A 86 11.62 -15.16 11.20
N ALA A 87 11.89 -15.08 9.90
CA ALA A 87 13.21 -15.06 9.29
C ALA A 87 13.91 -13.69 9.34
N GLN A 88 13.24 -12.62 9.79
CA GLN A 88 13.83 -11.29 9.99
C GLN A 88 14.31 -11.02 11.43
N LEU A 89 14.25 -12.04 12.31
CA LEU A 89 14.69 -11.97 13.72
C LEU A 89 16.01 -12.72 13.99
N LEU A 90 16.78 -13.05 12.94
CA LEU A 90 18.13 -13.63 13.04
C LEU A 90 19.13 -12.72 12.33
#